data_AF-A0A7C2BUP6-F1
#
_entry.id   AF-A0A7C2BUP6-F1
#
_cell.length_a   1.000
_cell.length_b   1.000
_cell.length_c   1.000
_cell.angle_alpha   90.00
_cell.angle_beta   90.00
_cell.angle_gamma   90.00
#
_symmetry.space_group_name_H-M   'P 1'
#
loop_
_entity.id
_entity.type
_entity.pdbx_description
1 polymer ?
#
loop_
_entity_poly.entity_id
_entity_poly.type
_entity_poly.pdbx_seq_one_letter_code
_entity_poly.pdbx_strand_id
1 'polypeptide(L)' 'MYISKIEIENFRCFSNTKIEFNQGVNVIIGENNAGKSSLLDALRLVFGGVSRTNLQIYDFHRGKETIDVDG' A
#
# COMPACT_ATOMS: atom_id res chain seq x y z
N MET A 1 -8.04 1.13 20.45
CA MET A 1 -7.91 1.77 19.13
C MET A 1 -8.41 0.79 18.08
N TYR A 2 -9.21 1.24 17.11
CA TYR A 2 -9.75 0.42 16.03
C TYR A 2 -9.52 1.13 14.69
N ILE A 3 -8.89 0.44 13.75
CA ILE A 3 -8.72 0.91 12.38
C ILE A 3 -9.90 0.35 11.61
N SER A 4 -10.80 1.20 11.13
CA SER A 4 -11.95 0.77 10.33
C SER A 4 -11.65 0.71 8.85
N LYS A 5 -10.76 1.59 8.37
CA LYS A 5 -10.45 1.76 6.95
C LYS A 5 -9.06 2.38 6.76
N ILE A 6 -8.40 2.02 5.67
CA ILE A 6 -7.32 2.82 5.07
C ILE A 6 -7.62 3.09 3.58
N GLU A 7 -7.34 4.31 3.15
CA GLU A 7 -7.35 4.72 1.74
C GLU A 7 -5.92 5.08 1.35
N ILE A 8 -5.45 4.46 0.26
CA ILE A 8 -4.08 4.56 -0.22
C ILE A 8 -4.12 5.04 -1.68
N GLU A 9 -3.51 6.19 -1.92
CA GLU A 9 -3.41 6.79 -3.25
C GLU A 9 -1.95 7.05 -3.60
N ASN A 10 -1.59 6.73 -4.85
CA ASN A 10 -0.27 6.98 -5.42
C ASN A 10 0.92 6.47 -4.59
N PHE A 11 0.76 5.32 -3.92
CA PHE A 11 1.80 4.71 -3.08
C PHE A 11 2.19 3.31 -3.58
N ARG A 12 3.41 3.18 -4.08
CA ARG A 12 4.03 1.94 -4.58
C ARG A 12 3.14 1.21 -5.59
N CYS A 13 2.64 0.03 -5.25
CA CYS A 13 1.76 -0.75 -6.12
C CYS A 13 0.29 -0.28 -6.09
N PHE A 14 -0.08 0.63 -5.19
CA PHE A 14 -1.44 1.15 -5.05
C PHE A 14 -1.58 2.45 -5.84
N SER A 15 -2.31 2.41 -6.96
CA SER A 15 -2.74 3.61 -7.69
C SER A 15 -3.85 4.34 -6.92
N ASN A 16 -4.93 3.61 -6.62
CA ASN A 16 -6.01 4.01 -5.73
C ASN A 16 -6.61 2.74 -5.12
N THR A 17 -6.53 2.60 -3.80
CA THR A 17 -7.01 1.39 -3.11
C THR A 17 -7.63 1.75 -1.77
N LYS A 18 -8.82 1.20 -1.53
CA LYS A 18 -9.56 1.30 -0.27
C LYS A 18 -9.65 -0.08 0.36
N ILE A 19 -9.27 -0.18 1.64
CA ILE A 19 -9.34 -1.43 2.40
C ILE A 19 -10.12 -1.17 3.68
N GLU A 20 -11.17 -1.95 3.88
CA GLU A 20 -11.97 -1.94 5.10
C GLU A 20 -11.48 -3.07 6.02
N PHE A 21 -11.32 -2.76 7.29
CA PHE A 21 -10.89 -3.71 8.31
C PHE A 21 -12.07 -4.09 9.19
N ASN A 22 -12.03 -5.32 9.70
CA ASN A 22 -12.98 -5.83 10.67
C ASN A 22 -12.46 -5.67 12.09
N GLN A 23 -13.37 -5.68 13.07
CA GLN A 23 -12.96 -5.82 14.47
C GLN A 23 -12.29 -7.18 14.71
N GLY A 24 -11.31 -7.19 15.62
CA GLY A 24 -10.52 -8.38 15.90
C GLY A 24 -9.38 -8.59 14.89
N VAL A 25 -9.23 -9.82 14.41
CA VAL A 25 -8.08 -10.25 13.60
C VAL A 25 -8.40 -10.09 12.11
N ASN A 26 -7.54 -9.38 11.38
CA ASN A 26 -7.59 -9.27 9.92
C ASN A 26 -6.41 -10.05 9.31
N VAL A 27 -6.69 -10.94 8.36
CA VAL A 27 -5.67 -11.75 7.69
C VAL A 27 -5.44 -11.23 6.28
N ILE A 28 -4.22 -10.80 5.96
CA ILE A 28 -3.84 -10.28 4.65
C ILE A 28 -3.16 -11.40 3.84
N ILE A 29 -3.78 -11.83 2.74
CA ILE A 29 -3.32 -12.96 1.92
C ILE A 29 -3.07 -12.48 0.47
N GLY A 30 -2.13 -13.11 -0.22
CA GLY A 30 -1.81 -12.84 -1.62
C GLY A 30 -0.45 -13.40 -1.99
N GLU A 31 -0.09 -13.37 -3.27
CA GLU A 31 1.21 -13.83 -3.76
C GLU A 31 2.37 -12.96 -3.27
N ASN A 32 3.61 -13.46 -3.39
CA ASN A 32 4.78 -12.61 -3.16
C ASN A 32 4.71 -11.39 -4.09
N ASN A 33 5.15 -10.22 -3.61
CA ASN A 33 5.08 -8.96 -4.35
C ASN A 33 3.66 -8.42 -4.64
N ALA A 34 2.58 -9.03 -4.14
CA ALA A 34 1.20 -8.55 -4.31
C ALA A 34 0.86 -7.28 -3.50
N GLY A 35 1.83 -6.62 -2.86
CA GLY A 35 1.61 -5.38 -2.10
C GLY A 35 1.33 -5.53 -0.61
N LYS A 36 1.35 -6.75 -0.06
CA LYS A 36 1.08 -6.99 1.38
C LYS A 36 2.01 -6.18 2.32
N SER A 37 3.32 -6.20 2.06
CA SER A 37 4.28 -5.42 2.85
C SER A 37 4.08 -3.91 2.65
N SER A 38 3.72 -3.49 1.43
CA SER A 38 3.40 -2.09 1.13
C SER A 38 2.18 -1.61 1.91
N LEU A 39 1.14 -2.44 2.07
CA LEU A 39 -0.01 -2.09 2.92
C LEU A 39 0.40 -1.85 4.37
N LEU A 40 1.25 -2.72 4.93
CA LEU A 40 1.78 -2.54 6.29
C LEU A 40 2.65 -1.29 6.41
N ASP A 41 3.43 -0.95 5.38
CA ASP A 41 4.22 0.29 5.36
C ASP A 41 3.33 1.54 5.28
N ALA A 42 2.25 1.53 4.50
CA ALA A 42 1.26 2.61 4.47
C ALA A 42 0.63 2.82 5.87
N LEU A 43 0.26 1.73 6.56
CA LEU A 43 -0.23 1.80 7.94
C LEU A 43 0.84 2.40 8.89
N ARG A 44 2.11 2.00 8.76
CA ARG A 44 3.20 2.53 9.58
C ARG A 44 3.44 4.02 9.37
N LEU A 45 3.29 4.52 8.13
CA LEU A 45 3.40 5.94 7.81
C LEU A 45 2.31 6.75 8.52
N VAL A 46 1.07 6.25 8.54
CA VAL A 46 -0.06 6.90 9.25
C VAL A 46 0.18 6.95 10.76
N PHE A 47 0.72 5.89 11.35
CA PHE A 47 0.92 5.80 12.80
C PHE A 47 2.27 6.36 13.31
N GLY A 48 3.17 6.80 12.42
CA GLY A 48 4.40 7.50 12.81
C GLY A 48 5.47 6.64 13.50
N GLY A 49 5.59 5.35 13.13
CA GLY A 49 6.52 4.40 13.78
C GLY A 49 8.03 4.67 13.54
N VAL A 50 8.82 4.47 14.60
CA VAL A 50 10.22 4.91 14.89
C VAL A 50 11.34 4.48 13.92
N SER A 51 11.08 3.90 12.74
CA SER A 51 12.17 3.36 11.89
C SER A 51 12.13 3.73 10.41
N ARG A 52 10.98 4.09 9.82
CA ARG A 52 10.92 4.56 8.42
C ARG A 52 9.76 5.54 8.22
N THR A 53 9.92 6.77 8.71
CA THR A 53 9.03 7.90 8.39
C THR A 53 9.42 8.61 7.10
N ASN A 54 10.52 8.19 6.45
CA ASN A 54 11.09 8.92 5.33
C ASN A 54 10.58 8.36 3.99
N LEU A 55 9.41 8.85 3.56
CA LEU A 55 8.89 8.65 2.20
C LEU A 55 9.97 9.00 1.17
N GLN A 56 10.23 8.09 0.23
CA GLN A 56 11.20 8.31 -0.84
C GLN A 56 10.48 8.54 -2.19
N ILE A 57 11.19 9.13 -3.15
CA ILE A 57 10.65 9.37 -4.51
C ILE A 57 10.22 8.05 -5.20
N TYR A 58 10.85 6.92 -4.86
CA TYR A 58 10.47 5.61 -5.39
C TYR A 58 9.25 4.98 -4.71
N ASP A 59 8.76 5.54 -3.59
CA ASP A 59 7.53 5.09 -2.96
C ASP A 59 6.27 5.61 -3.69
N PHE A 60 6.41 6.55 -4.63
CA PHE A 60 5.29 6.96 -5.48
C PHE A 60 4.92 5.86 -6.48
N HIS A 61 3.62 5.69 -6.71
CA HIS A 61 3.12 4.80 -7.76
C HIS A 61 3.60 5.29 -9.13
N ARG A 62 4.19 4.39 -9.93
CA ARG A 62 4.78 4.73 -11.23
C ARG A 62 3.97 4.28 -12.45
N GLY A 63 2.75 3.77 -12.24
CA GLY A 63 1.99 3.13 -13.31
C GLY A 63 2.71 1.89 -13.85
N LYS A 64 2.05 1.14 -14.73
CA LYS A 64 2.78 0.34 -15.71
C LYS A 64 2.92 1.24 -16.93
N GLU A 65 4.14 1.51 -17.36
CA GLU A 65 4.36 1.90 -18.76
C GLU A 65 3.92 0.68 -19.59
N THR A 66 2.69 0.68 -20.06
CA THR A 66 2.31 -0.20 -21.15
C THR A 66 3.06 0.34 -22.36
N ILE A 67 4.19 -0.29 -22.67
CA ILE A 67 4.71 -0.23 -24.02
C ILE A 67 3.67 -0.99 -24.83
N ASP A 68 2.78 -0.26 -25.50
CA ASP A 68 1.88 -0.82 -26.49
C ASP A 68 2.76 -1.38 -27.61
N VAL A 69 3.11 -2.67 -27.49
CA VAL A 69 3.71 -3.47 -28.56
C VAL A 69 2.60 -3.93 -29.49
N ASP A 70 1.91 -2.98 -30.12
CA ASP A 70 1.12 -3.24 -31.31
C ASP A 70 2.03 -3.06 -32.52
N GLY A 71 2.45 -4.19 -33.10
CA GLY A 71 3.12 -4.31 -34.39
C GLY A 71 2.63 -5.58 -35.08
#